data_AF-V7CVW5-F1
#
_entry.id   AF-V7CVW5-F1
#
_cell.length_a   1.000
_cell.length_b   1.000
_cell.length_c   1.000
_cell.angle_alpha   90.00
_cell.angle_beta   90.00
_cell.angle_gamma   90.00
#
_symmetry.space_group_name_H-M   'P 1'
#
loop_
_entity.id
_entity.type
_entity.pdbx_description
1 polymer ?
#
loop_
_entity_poly.entity_id
_entity_poly.type
_entity_poly.pdbx_seq_one_letter_code
_entity_poly.pdbx_strand_id
1 'polypeptide(L)'
;MESVKPLIELEPDDDGRIRRTGNVLTASTHIITVVVGAGVLALAWAMAQLGWIAGIGSIITFSAISIFTYSLVADCYRYPDPVTGQRNYTYMQAVKAYLGGTMHVLCGLVQYTKLAGITVGYTITSSTSLVAIRKAICFHRAGNAASCKFSNNPFMIGFGILQIFLSQIPNFHELTWLSTAAAITSFGYVFIGSGLCLSVVLSGAGS
;
A
#
# COMPACT_ATOMS: atom_id res chain seq x y z
N MET A 1 12.45 -26.67 29.03
CA MET A 1 11.03 -26.23 28.98
C MET A 1 10.73 -25.76 27.56
N GLU A 2 10.70 -26.69 26.60
CA GLU A 2 10.65 -26.39 25.15
C GLU A 2 9.52 -27.15 24.42
N SER A 3 8.70 -27.91 25.16
CA SER A 3 7.71 -28.83 24.58
C SER A 3 6.26 -28.33 24.66
N VAL A 4 6.02 -27.04 24.94
CA VAL A 4 4.66 -26.45 25.02
C VAL A 4 4.35 -25.52 23.85
N LYS A 5 5.36 -25.14 23.06
CA LYS A 5 5.20 -24.22 21.92
C LYS A 5 4.48 -24.80 20.69
N PRO A 6 4.53 -26.12 20.35
CA PRO A 6 3.89 -26.61 19.12
C PRO A 6 2.38 -26.94 19.26
N LEU A 7 1.80 -26.93 20.47
CA LEU A 7 0.37 -27.29 20.68
C LEU A 7 -0.59 -26.11 20.59
N ILE A 8 -0.11 -24.88 20.85
CA ILE A 8 -0.94 -23.66 20.80
C ILE A 8 -1.14 -23.16 19.36
N GLU A 9 -0.27 -23.56 18.43
CA GLU A 9 -0.31 -23.12 17.03
C GLU A 9 -1.27 -23.98 16.17
N LEU A 10 -1.70 -25.13 16.69
CA LEU A 10 -2.69 -26.02 16.05
C LEU A 10 -4.11 -25.88 16.62
N GLU A 11 -4.30 -25.09 17.67
CA GLU A 11 -5.64 -24.82 18.18
C GLU A 11 -6.39 -23.93 17.17
N PRO A 12 -7.53 -24.38 16.61
CA PRO A 12 -8.34 -23.56 15.74
C PRO A 12 -8.86 -22.32 16.50
N ASP A 13 -8.86 -21.16 15.84
CA ASP A 13 -9.56 -19.96 16.30
C ASP A 13 -11.08 -20.22 16.35
N ASP A 14 -11.87 -19.30 16.91
CA ASP A 14 -13.34 -19.44 17.06
C ASP A 14 -14.07 -19.75 15.74
N ASP A 15 -13.43 -19.48 14.60
CA ASP A 15 -13.93 -19.70 13.24
C ASP A 15 -13.42 -20.98 12.57
N GLY A 16 -12.70 -21.84 13.31
CA GLY A 16 -12.15 -23.10 12.83
C GLY A 16 -10.89 -22.97 11.97
N ARG A 17 -10.34 -21.76 11.80
CA ARG A 17 -9.09 -21.53 11.05
C ARG A 17 -7.87 -21.49 11.97
N ILE A 18 -6.67 -21.56 11.40
CA ILE A 18 -5.40 -21.43 12.14
C ILE A 18 -5.41 -20.13 12.95
N ARG A 19 -5.01 -20.21 14.22
CA ARG A 19 -5.01 -19.08 15.15
C ARG A 19 -4.15 -17.93 14.64
N ARG A 20 -4.72 -16.73 14.59
CA ARG A 20 -4.00 -15.52 14.19
C ARG A 20 -3.05 -15.08 15.31
N THR A 21 -1.78 -14.92 15.01
CA THR A 21 -0.72 -14.54 15.97
C THR A 21 -0.33 -13.06 15.92
N GLY A 22 -0.96 -12.27 15.04
CA GLY A 22 -0.68 -10.85 14.89
C GLY A 22 -1.11 -10.03 16.11
N ASN A 23 -0.30 -9.03 16.47
CA ASN A 23 -0.63 -8.07 17.53
C ASN A 23 -0.92 -6.67 16.93
N VAL A 24 -1.36 -5.73 17.77
CA VAL A 24 -1.67 -4.35 17.36
C VAL A 24 -0.46 -3.67 16.70
N LEU A 25 0.75 -3.97 17.15
CA LEU A 25 1.98 -3.43 16.59
C LEU A 25 2.18 -3.90 15.15
N THR A 26 2.12 -5.21 14.90
CA THR A 26 2.25 -5.80 13.56
C THR A 26 1.16 -5.25 12.62
N ALA A 27 -0.09 -5.17 13.09
CA ALA A 27 -1.18 -4.58 12.32
C ALA A 27 -0.92 -3.11 11.97
N SER A 28 -0.50 -2.31 12.95
CA SER A 28 -0.18 -0.89 12.76
C SER A 28 0.98 -0.69 11.78
N THR A 29 2.04 -1.50 11.91
CA THR A 29 3.19 -1.46 10.99
C THR A 29 2.77 -1.80 9.56
N HIS A 30 1.94 -2.81 9.35
CA HIS A 30 1.43 -3.13 8.01
C HIS A 30 0.57 -2.01 7.43
N ILE A 31 -0.32 -1.41 8.23
CA ILE A 31 -1.15 -0.28 7.79
C ILE A 31 -0.28 0.91 7.39
N ILE A 32 0.69 1.29 8.23
CA ILE A 32 1.61 2.39 7.93
C ILE A 32 2.40 2.09 6.66
N THR A 33 2.91 0.87 6.49
CA THR A 33 3.71 0.50 5.31
C THR A 33 2.89 0.60 4.02
N VAL A 34 1.60 0.22 4.05
CA VAL A 34 0.69 0.36 2.90
C VAL A 34 0.42 1.83 2.57
N VAL A 35 0.27 2.69 3.59
CA VAL A 35 -0.03 4.12 3.41
C VAL A 35 1.21 4.92 2.99
N VAL A 36 2.37 4.64 3.57
CA VAL A 36 3.67 5.24 3.24
C VAL A 36 4.23 4.57 1.98
N GLY A 37 3.45 4.57 0.90
CA GLY A 37 3.82 4.02 -0.40
C GLY A 37 3.90 5.11 -1.48
N ALA A 38 3.74 4.71 -2.74
CA ALA A 38 3.69 5.63 -3.87
C ALA A 38 2.63 6.75 -3.75
N GLY A 39 1.61 6.55 -2.90
CA GLY A 39 0.59 7.56 -2.60
C GLY A 39 1.15 8.86 -2.00
N VAL A 40 2.25 8.79 -1.24
CA VAL A 40 2.85 9.98 -0.61
C VAL A 40 3.41 10.95 -1.66
N LEU A 41 3.96 10.43 -2.76
CA LEU A 41 4.50 11.25 -3.86
C LEU A 41 3.39 12.00 -4.60
N ALA A 42 2.28 11.32 -4.89
CA ALA A 42 1.11 11.93 -5.52
C ALA A 42 0.44 12.95 -4.58
N LEU A 43 0.43 12.67 -3.28
CA LEU A 43 -0.09 13.60 -2.27
C LEU A 43 0.74 14.88 -2.21
N ALA A 44 2.07 14.78 -2.23
CA ALA A 44 2.95 15.95 -2.24
C ALA A 44 2.70 16.84 -3.47
N TRP A 45 2.52 16.23 -4.65
CA TRP A 45 2.18 16.98 -5.86
C TRP A 45 0.81 17.66 -5.75
N ALA A 46 -0.22 16.95 -5.27
CA ALA A 46 -1.56 17.52 -5.09
C ALA A 46 -1.55 18.68 -4.08
N MET A 47 -0.82 18.54 -2.98
CA MET A 47 -0.61 19.59 -1.98
C MET A 47 0.06 20.83 -2.59
N ALA A 48 1.05 20.63 -3.47
CA ALA A 48 1.70 21.73 -4.18
C ALA A 48 0.74 22.48 -5.11
N GLN A 49 -0.22 21.79 -5.72
CA GLN A 49 -1.23 22.43 -6.59
C GLN A 49 -2.34 23.15 -5.80
N LEU A 50 -2.78 22.59 -4.67
CA LEU A 50 -3.86 23.13 -3.84
C LEU A 50 -3.40 24.33 -2.98
N GLY A 51 -2.09 24.47 -2.77
CA GLY A 51 -1.54 25.44 -1.82
C GLY A 51 -1.70 24.99 -0.37
N TRP A 52 -1.00 25.66 0.54
CA TRP A 52 -0.82 25.15 1.90
C TRP A 52 -2.13 25.05 2.70
N ILE A 53 -3.00 26.08 2.63
CA ILE A 53 -4.24 26.13 3.43
C ILE A 53 -5.24 25.08 2.95
N ALA A 54 -5.58 25.11 1.66
CA ALA A 54 -6.54 24.17 1.09
C ALA A 54 -6.00 22.74 1.11
N GLY A 55 -4.69 22.57 0.92
CA GLY A 55 -4.00 21.30 1.08
C GLY A 55 -4.19 20.71 2.49
N ILE A 56 -3.77 21.43 3.54
CA ILE A 56 -3.91 20.94 4.92
C ILE A 56 -5.38 20.71 5.28
N GLY A 57 -6.26 21.63 4.88
CA GLY A 57 -7.71 21.49 5.08
C GLY A 57 -8.22 20.18 4.46
N SER A 58 -7.86 19.89 3.21
CA SER A 58 -8.27 18.67 2.52
C SER A 58 -7.73 17.40 3.20
N ILE A 59 -6.47 17.39 3.65
CA ILE A 59 -5.89 16.24 4.37
C ILE A 59 -6.65 15.98 5.66
N ILE A 60 -6.97 17.02 6.44
CA ILE A 60 -7.72 16.87 7.68
C ILE A 60 -9.13 16.33 7.41
N THR A 61 -9.83 16.88 6.42
CA THR A 61 -11.17 16.42 6.05
C THR A 61 -11.17 14.96 5.60
N PHE A 62 -10.28 14.59 4.68
CA PHE A 62 -10.17 13.20 4.22
C PHE A 62 -9.74 12.24 5.33
N SER A 63 -8.89 12.69 6.26
CA SER A 63 -8.52 11.91 7.45
C SER A 63 -9.73 11.64 8.34
N ALA A 64 -10.55 12.65 8.64
CA ALA A 64 -11.76 12.49 9.44
C ALA A 64 -12.76 11.51 8.80
N ILE A 65 -13.00 11.65 7.49
CA ILE A 65 -13.85 10.73 6.72
C ILE A 65 -13.28 9.30 6.76
N SER A 66 -11.96 9.17 6.62
CA SER A 66 -11.29 7.87 6.64
C SER A 66 -11.42 7.18 8.00
N ILE A 67 -11.18 7.90 9.10
CA ILE A 67 -11.33 7.37 10.47
C ILE A 67 -12.76 6.84 10.67
N PHE A 68 -13.76 7.66 10.34
CA PHE A 68 -15.15 7.26 10.44
C PHE A 68 -15.46 5.99 9.63
N THR A 69 -15.00 5.95 8.37
CA THR A 69 -15.22 4.82 7.48
C THR A 69 -14.52 3.55 7.99
N TYR A 70 -13.28 3.65 8.48
CA TYR A 70 -12.54 2.51 9.02
C TYR A 70 -13.17 1.96 10.29
N SER A 71 -13.72 2.81 11.17
CA SER A 71 -14.48 2.37 12.34
C SER A 71 -15.70 1.55 11.92
N LEU A 72 -16.50 2.03 10.96
CA LEU A 72 -17.65 1.28 10.46
C LEU A 72 -17.27 -0.08 9.86
N VAL A 73 -16.20 -0.13 9.07
CA VAL A 73 -15.72 -1.38 8.47
C VAL A 73 -15.21 -2.36 9.54
N ALA A 74 -14.54 -1.85 10.58
CA ALA A 74 -14.10 -2.66 11.71
C ALA A 74 -15.29 -3.24 12.48
N ASP A 75 -16.35 -2.46 12.67
CA ASP A 75 -17.59 -2.93 13.33
C ASP A 75 -18.31 -3.99 12.48
N CYS A 76 -18.27 -3.88 11.15
CA CYS A 76 -18.84 -4.87 10.23
C CYS A 76 -18.04 -6.19 10.12
N TYR A 77 -16.94 -6.34 10.87
CA TYR A 77 -16.11 -7.54 10.82
C TYR A 77 -16.85 -8.80 11.30
N ARG A 78 -17.79 -8.70 12.24
CA ARG A 78 -18.60 -9.83 12.75
C ARG A 78 -20.10 -9.54 12.65
N TYR A 79 -20.86 -10.53 12.18
CA TYR A 79 -22.33 -10.47 12.09
C TYR A 79 -22.94 -11.83 12.49
N PRO A 80 -24.08 -11.92 13.20
CA PRO A 80 -24.99 -10.85 13.63
C PRO A 80 -24.63 -10.18 14.97
N ASP A 81 -23.75 -10.80 15.76
CA ASP A 81 -23.29 -10.27 17.05
C ASP A 81 -21.82 -9.81 16.96
N PRO A 82 -21.43 -8.67 17.55
CA PRO A 82 -20.07 -8.14 17.43
C PRO A 82 -19.00 -9.03 18.07
N VAL A 83 -19.35 -9.88 19.05
CA VAL A 83 -18.41 -10.75 19.77
C VAL A 83 -18.47 -12.19 19.28
N THR A 84 -19.68 -12.72 19.10
CA THR A 84 -19.92 -14.14 18.78
C THR A 84 -20.34 -14.38 17.32
N GLY A 85 -20.57 -13.31 16.56
CA GLY A 85 -20.97 -13.39 15.15
C GLY A 85 -19.90 -14.00 14.25
N GLN A 86 -20.35 -14.52 13.12
CA GLN A 86 -19.48 -15.02 12.07
C GLN A 86 -18.65 -13.88 11.47
N ARG A 87 -17.37 -14.18 11.21
CA ARG A 87 -16.40 -13.22 10.71
C ARG A 87 -16.51 -13.06 9.20
N ASN A 88 -16.56 -11.82 8.75
CA ASN A 88 -16.49 -11.44 7.34
C ASN A 88 -15.03 -11.16 6.97
N TYR A 89 -14.40 -12.06 6.21
CA TYR A 89 -12.99 -11.92 5.83
C TYR A 89 -12.75 -10.96 4.68
N THR A 90 -13.80 -10.67 3.91
CA THR A 90 -13.73 -9.76 2.78
C THR A 90 -14.80 -8.70 2.90
N TYR A 91 -14.50 -7.50 2.42
CA TYR A 91 -15.46 -6.40 2.38
C TYR A 91 -16.76 -6.80 1.66
N MET A 92 -16.65 -7.56 0.57
CA MET A 92 -17.80 -8.06 -0.17
C MET A 92 -18.68 -9.03 0.62
N GLN A 93 -18.08 -9.87 1.49
CA GLN A 93 -18.83 -10.72 2.43
C GLN A 93 -19.53 -9.88 3.50
N ALA A 94 -18.85 -8.86 4.05
CA ALA A 94 -19.46 -7.96 5.02
C ALA A 94 -20.66 -7.22 4.42
N VAL A 95 -20.54 -6.67 3.21
CA VAL A 95 -21.66 -6.03 2.50
C VAL A 95 -22.80 -7.01 2.27
N LYS A 96 -22.49 -8.25 1.88
CA LYS A 96 -23.52 -9.29 1.69
C LYS A 96 -24.24 -9.64 2.99
N ALA A 97 -23.52 -9.73 4.11
CA ALA A 97 -24.08 -10.07 5.42
C ALA A 97 -24.98 -8.96 5.98
N TYR A 98 -24.61 -7.68 5.82
CA TYR A 98 -25.36 -6.55 6.38
C TYR A 98 -26.44 -5.97 5.46
N LEU A 99 -26.15 -5.80 4.17
CA LEU A 99 -27.08 -5.17 3.21
C LEU A 99 -27.88 -6.18 2.40
N GLY A 100 -27.42 -7.43 2.30
CA GLY A 100 -28.03 -8.43 1.43
C GLY A 100 -28.08 -8.01 -0.04
N GLY A 101 -28.93 -8.70 -0.82
CA GLY A 101 -29.23 -8.32 -2.21
C GLY A 101 -28.02 -8.26 -3.15
N THR A 102 -28.07 -7.38 -4.15
CA THR A 102 -27.04 -7.21 -5.20
C THR A 102 -25.97 -6.17 -4.85
N MET A 103 -26.08 -5.49 -3.70
CA MET A 103 -25.15 -4.41 -3.32
C MET A 103 -23.70 -4.89 -3.18
N HIS A 104 -23.49 -6.13 -2.71
CA HIS A 104 -22.17 -6.73 -2.65
C HIS A 104 -21.51 -6.86 -4.04
N VAL A 105 -22.28 -7.05 -5.11
CA VAL A 105 -21.76 -7.11 -6.48
C VAL A 105 -21.30 -5.73 -6.96
N LEU A 106 -22.09 -4.68 -6.69
CA LEU A 106 -21.71 -3.30 -7.02
C LEU A 106 -20.48 -2.86 -6.23
N CYS A 107 -20.45 -3.10 -4.92
CA CYS A 107 -19.29 -2.84 -4.08
C CYS A 107 -18.06 -3.62 -4.54
N GLY A 108 -18.25 -4.90 -4.90
CA GLY A 108 -17.20 -5.74 -5.47
C GLY A 108 -16.63 -5.15 -6.76
N LEU A 109 -17.49 -4.69 -7.68
CA LEU A 109 -17.07 -4.06 -8.93
C LEU A 109 -16.23 -2.81 -8.68
N VAL A 110 -16.66 -1.92 -7.77
CA VAL A 110 -15.90 -0.72 -7.40
C VAL A 110 -14.56 -1.11 -6.76
N GLN A 111 -14.55 -2.10 -5.86
CA GLN A 111 -13.33 -2.57 -5.20
C GLN A 111 -12.34 -3.14 -6.21
N TYR A 112 -12.76 -4.04 -7.10
CA TYR A 112 -11.88 -4.62 -8.12
C TYR A 112 -11.37 -3.58 -9.11
N THR A 113 -12.20 -2.62 -9.50
CA THR A 113 -11.78 -1.51 -10.37
C THR A 113 -10.70 -0.67 -9.70
N LYS A 114 -10.84 -0.36 -8.41
CA LYS A 114 -9.81 0.33 -7.62
C LYS A 114 -8.50 -0.47 -7.58
N LEU A 115 -8.56 -1.77 -7.30
CA LEU A 115 -7.36 -2.62 -7.28
C LEU A 115 -6.68 -2.66 -8.66
N ALA A 116 -7.45 -2.81 -9.74
CA ALA A 116 -6.91 -2.80 -11.10
C ALA A 116 -6.22 -1.47 -11.43
N GLY A 117 -6.84 -0.34 -11.09
CA GLY A 117 -6.24 0.99 -11.28
C GLY A 117 -4.91 1.15 -10.52
N ILE A 118 -4.84 0.66 -9.28
CA ILE A 118 -3.62 0.67 -8.48
C ILE A 118 -2.51 -0.16 -9.16
N THR A 119 -2.83 -1.38 -9.60
CA THR A 119 -1.87 -2.27 -10.28
C THR A 119 -1.31 -1.64 -11.56
N VAL A 120 -2.18 -1.02 -12.37
CA VAL A 120 -1.75 -0.29 -13.58
C VAL A 120 -0.85 0.89 -13.21
N GLY A 121 -1.24 1.68 -12.21
CA GLY A 121 -0.46 2.82 -11.73
C GLY A 121 0.94 2.43 -11.27
N TYR A 122 1.06 1.36 -10.47
CA TYR A 122 2.36 0.83 -10.05
C TYR A 122 3.19 0.31 -11.21
N THR A 123 2.56 -0.32 -12.21
CA THR A 123 3.26 -0.83 -13.40
C THR A 123 3.89 0.29 -14.21
N ILE A 124 3.14 1.36 -14.46
CA ILE A 124 3.62 2.54 -15.17
C ILE A 124 4.75 3.21 -14.36
N THR A 125 4.51 3.47 -13.07
CA THR A 125 5.47 4.17 -12.19
C THR A 125 6.78 3.41 -12.02
N SER A 126 6.72 2.08 -11.84
CA SER A 126 7.90 1.22 -11.76
C SER A 126 8.71 1.27 -13.06
N SER A 127 8.02 1.18 -14.20
CA SER A 127 8.66 1.19 -15.52
C SER A 127 9.33 2.52 -15.85
N THR A 128 8.68 3.64 -15.55
CA THR A 128 9.28 4.97 -15.75
C THR A 128 10.49 5.18 -14.84
N SER A 129 10.43 4.69 -13.59
CA SER A 129 11.54 4.75 -12.64
C SER A 129 12.76 3.94 -13.13
N LEU A 130 12.55 2.72 -13.63
CA LEU A 130 13.62 1.88 -14.19
C LEU A 130 14.27 2.51 -15.43
N VAL A 131 13.46 3.14 -16.29
CA VAL A 131 13.97 3.90 -17.44
C VAL A 131 14.78 5.12 -16.99
N ALA A 132 14.34 5.84 -15.96
CA ALA A 132 15.09 6.96 -15.39
C ALA A 132 16.45 6.51 -14.84
N ILE A 133 16.50 5.39 -14.12
CA ILE A 133 17.76 4.79 -13.62
C ILE A 133 18.69 4.43 -14.78
N ARG A 134 18.17 3.76 -15.82
CA ARG A 134 18.97 3.43 -17.02
C ARG A 134 19.52 4.67 -17.72
N LYS A 135 18.73 5.74 -17.81
CA LYS A 135 19.19 7.03 -18.35
C LYS A 135 20.31 7.61 -17.49
N ALA A 136 20.16 7.63 -16.17
CA ALA A 136 21.19 8.11 -15.27
C ALA A 136 22.52 7.32 -15.41
N ILE A 137 22.46 6.00 -15.50
CA ILE A 137 23.64 5.14 -15.74
C ILE A 137 24.27 5.45 -17.10
N CYS A 138 23.46 5.65 -18.14
CA CYS A 138 23.91 6.00 -19.49
C CYS A 138 24.64 7.35 -19.51
N PHE A 139 24.05 8.39 -18.91
CA PHE A 139 24.70 9.71 -18.82
C PHE A 139 25.97 9.68 -17.98
N HIS A 140 26.00 8.92 -16.89
CA HIS A 140 27.19 8.76 -16.06
C HIS A 140 28.35 8.07 -16.82
N ARG A 141 28.06 7.11 -17.72
CA ARG A 141 29.10 6.39 -18.48
C ARG A 141 29.52 7.07 -19.78
N ALA A 142 28.56 7.59 -20.53
CA ALA A 142 28.76 8.10 -21.89
C ALA A 142 28.87 9.64 -21.96
N GLY A 143 28.71 10.32 -20.82
CA GLY A 143 28.69 11.79 -20.73
C GLY A 143 27.33 12.40 -21.08
N ASN A 144 27.09 13.63 -20.61
CA ASN A 144 25.81 14.35 -20.77
C ASN A 144 25.41 14.64 -22.24
N ALA A 145 26.32 14.46 -23.19
CA ALA A 145 26.07 14.67 -24.62
C ALA A 145 25.52 13.41 -25.34
N ALA A 146 25.43 12.26 -24.67
CA ALA A 146 24.95 11.02 -25.28
C ALA A 146 23.42 10.99 -25.43
N SER A 147 22.91 10.57 -26.60
CA SER A 147 21.47 10.39 -26.86
C SER A 147 20.93 9.12 -26.19
N CYS A 148 20.70 9.17 -24.88
CA CYS A 148 20.19 8.05 -24.08
C CYS A 148 18.65 8.00 -24.10
N LYS A 149 18.05 7.46 -25.17
CA LYS A 149 16.60 7.20 -25.25
C LYS A 149 16.30 5.71 -25.06
N PHE A 150 15.43 5.41 -24.10
CA PHE A 150 14.95 4.04 -23.83
C PHE A 150 13.42 4.02 -23.82
N SER A 151 12.84 2.92 -24.30
CA SER A 151 11.39 2.68 -24.28
C SER A 151 10.93 2.12 -22.94
N ASN A 152 9.74 2.50 -22.49
CA ASN A 152 9.12 2.00 -21.26
C ASN A 152 8.50 0.60 -21.46
N ASN A 153 8.10 0.24 -22.69
CA ASN A 153 7.37 -0.99 -23.00
C ASN A 153 8.02 -2.28 -22.48
N PRO A 154 9.33 -2.53 -22.66
CA PRO A 154 9.96 -3.76 -22.14
C PRO A 154 9.93 -3.83 -20.61
N PHE A 155 10.04 -2.69 -19.91
CA PHE A 155 9.98 -2.64 -18.45
C PHE A 155 8.55 -2.87 -17.93
N MET A 156 7.53 -2.35 -18.64
CA MET A 156 6.12 -2.61 -18.30
C MET A 156 5.77 -4.09 -18.44
N ILE A 157 6.19 -4.72 -19.53
CA ILE A 157 5.96 -6.16 -19.75
C ILE A 157 6.70 -6.99 -18.69
N GLY A 158 7.97 -6.68 -18.42
CA GLY A 158 8.76 -7.37 -17.41
C GLY A 158 8.16 -7.26 -16.00
N PHE A 159 7.70 -6.07 -15.61
CA PHE A 159 7.05 -5.87 -14.31
C PHE A 159 5.70 -6.58 -14.21
N GLY A 160 4.91 -6.61 -15.29
CA GLY A 160 3.66 -7.36 -15.35
C GLY A 160 3.88 -8.87 -15.20
N ILE A 161 4.91 -9.43 -15.86
CA ILE A 161 5.29 -10.85 -15.69
C ILE A 161 5.68 -11.12 -14.22
N LEU A 162 6.49 -10.24 -13.61
CA LEU A 162 6.86 -10.36 -12.21
C LEU A 162 5.63 -10.33 -11.28
N GLN A 163 4.66 -9.45 -11.53
CA GLN A 163 3.41 -9.40 -10.77
C GLN A 163 2.62 -10.71 -10.88
N ILE A 164 2.55 -11.32 -12.06
CA ILE A 164 1.88 -12.62 -12.25
C ILE A 164 2.56 -13.68 -11.40
N PHE A 165 3.90 -13.76 -11.45
CA PHE A 165 4.67 -14.69 -10.62
C PHE A 165 4.46 -14.47 -9.11
N LEU A 166 4.54 -13.22 -8.65
CA LEU A 166 4.31 -12.88 -7.25
C LEU A 166 2.88 -13.20 -6.80
N SER A 167 1.89 -13.04 -7.67
CA SER A 167 0.50 -13.43 -7.39
C SER A 167 0.30 -14.93 -7.24
N GLN A 168 1.23 -15.77 -7.71
CA GLN A 168 1.17 -17.22 -7.52
C GLN A 168 1.75 -17.69 -6.18
N ILE A 169 2.33 -16.79 -5.37
CA ILE A 169 2.92 -17.12 -4.07
C ILE A 169 1.85 -16.95 -2.98
N PRO A 170 1.26 -18.03 -2.43
CA PRO A 170 0.17 -17.92 -1.47
C PRO A 170 0.66 -17.70 -0.03
N ASN A 171 1.97 -17.83 0.23
CA ASN A 171 2.52 -17.78 1.58
C ASN A 171 2.92 -16.36 2.00
N PHE A 172 2.22 -15.83 3.01
CA PHE A 172 2.53 -14.54 3.63
C PHE A 172 3.95 -14.45 4.20
N HIS A 173 4.52 -15.58 4.65
CA HIS A 173 5.90 -15.62 5.14
C HIS A 173 6.91 -15.28 4.02
N GLU A 174 6.70 -15.81 2.82
CA GLU A 174 7.52 -15.55 1.63
C GLU A 174 7.35 -14.12 1.08
N LEU A 175 6.31 -13.40 1.49
CA LEU A 175 6.08 -11.99 1.12
C LEU A 175 6.54 -11.03 2.22
N THR A 176 6.89 -11.53 3.41
CA THR A 176 7.31 -10.69 4.54
C THR A 176 8.63 -9.97 4.25
N TRP A 177 9.56 -10.63 3.52
CA TRP A 177 10.80 -9.99 3.10
C TRP A 177 10.56 -8.85 2.10
N LEU A 178 9.62 -9.02 1.15
CA LEU A 178 9.23 -7.98 0.19
C LEU A 178 8.62 -6.77 0.91
N SER A 179 7.69 -7.02 1.84
CA SER A 179 7.05 -5.97 2.63
C SER A 179 8.07 -5.22 3.50
N THR A 180 9.04 -5.93 4.08
CA THR A 180 10.11 -5.32 4.89
C THR A 180 11.02 -4.45 4.03
N ALA A 181 11.44 -4.93 2.85
CA ALA A 181 12.23 -4.15 1.91
C ALA A 181 11.48 -2.90 1.44
N ALA A 182 10.19 -3.02 1.12
CA ALA A 182 9.33 -1.90 0.77
C ALA A 182 9.27 -0.87 1.90
N ALA A 183 9.07 -1.30 3.15
CA ALA A 183 9.07 -0.41 4.31
C ALA A 183 10.39 0.36 4.46
N ILE A 184 11.54 -0.31 4.31
CA ILE A 184 12.86 0.33 4.37
C ILE A 184 13.01 1.39 3.27
N THR A 185 12.65 1.04 2.02
CA THR A 185 12.68 2.02 0.93
C THR A 185 11.75 3.20 1.18
N SER A 186 10.62 2.94 1.85
CA SER A 186 9.64 3.97 2.17
C SER A 186 10.16 5.00 3.15
N PHE A 187 10.73 4.56 4.26
CA PHE A 187 11.40 5.46 5.18
C PHE A 187 12.58 6.18 4.52
N GLY A 188 13.37 5.48 3.70
CA GLY A 188 14.50 6.04 2.97
C GLY A 188 14.10 7.27 2.13
N TYR A 189 13.07 7.16 1.28
CA TYR A 189 12.67 8.31 0.46
C TYR A 189 12.09 9.45 1.30
N VAL A 190 11.36 9.16 2.39
CA VAL A 190 10.82 10.20 3.28
C VAL A 190 11.95 10.97 3.94
N PHE A 191 13.00 10.30 4.43
CA PHE A 191 14.16 10.94 5.02
C PHE A 191 14.92 11.80 4.01
N ILE A 192 15.15 11.29 2.80
CA ILE A 192 15.82 12.05 1.73
C ILE A 192 14.99 13.28 1.37
N GLY A 193 13.67 13.13 1.17
CA GLY A 193 12.77 14.24 0.86
C GLY A 193 12.76 15.30 1.96
N SER A 194 12.67 14.87 3.23
CA SER A 194 12.67 15.77 4.38
C SER A 194 13.99 16.52 4.53
N GLY A 195 15.12 15.83 4.32
CA GLY A 195 16.45 16.43 4.33
C GLY A 195 16.64 17.46 3.22
N LEU A 196 16.20 17.15 2.00
CA LEU A 196 16.21 18.10 0.89
C LEU A 196 15.34 19.32 1.18
N CYS A 197 14.11 19.13 1.66
CA CYS A 197 13.23 20.24 2.05
C CYS A 197 13.87 21.13 3.13
N LEU A 198 14.44 20.53 4.17
CA LEU A 198 15.12 21.27 5.23
C LEU A 198 16.33 22.05 4.69
N SER A 199 17.12 21.43 3.81
CA SER A 199 18.28 22.09 3.19
C SER A 199 17.88 23.33 2.38
N VAL A 200 16.77 23.26 1.63
CA VAL A 200 16.24 24.39 0.85
C VAL A 200 15.84 25.53 1.80
N VAL A 201 15.12 25.23 2.88
CA VAL A 201 14.71 26.23 3.88
C VAL A 201 15.94 26.90 4.53
N LEU A 202 16.94 26.11 4.94
CA LEU A 202 18.15 26.64 5.56
C LEU A 202 19.03 27.45 4.59
N SER A 203 19.02 27.10 3.30
CA SER A 203 19.78 27.80 2.26
C SER A 203 19.17 29.14 1.85
N GLY A 204 17.96 29.46 2.31
CA GLY A 204 17.24 30.68 1.91
C GLY A 204 16.82 30.72 0.43
N ALA A 205 17.04 29.65 -0.33
CA ALA A 205 16.69 29.57 -1.75
C ALA A 205 15.18 29.41 -2.03
N GLY A 206 14.33 29.56 -1.00
CA GLY A 206 12.88 29.37 -1.06
C GLY A 206 12.06 30.66 -1.05
N SER A 207 12.67 31.84 -1.16
CA SER A 207 12.01 33.15 -1.27
C SER A 207 12.07 33.72 -2.68
#